data_AF-F0GZY3-F1
#
_entry.id   AF-F0GZY3-F1
#
_cell.length_a   1.000
_cell.length_b   1.000
_cell.length_c   1.000
_cell.angle_alpha   90.00
_cell.angle_beta   90.00
_cell.angle_gamma   90.00
#
_symmetry.space_group_name_H-M   'P 1'
#
loop_
_entity.id
_entity.type
_entity.pdbx_description
1 polymer ?
#
loop_
_entity_poly.entity_id
_entity_poly.type
_entity_poly.pdbx_seq_one_letter_code
_entity_poly.pdbx_strand_id
1 'polypeptide(L)'
;MICLDGFEFKSRDEAFSYLNEKIDFEYEVDNLDGLFDCLSMVDEKIVIENYPIIYKNLNDYGEKFLDCFMKASLLFDLEIDFIS
;
A
#
# COMPACT_ATOMS: atom_id res chain seq x y z
N MET A 1 7.03 0.75 -12.44
CA MET A 1 7.58 0.86 -11.07
C MET A 1 6.87 1.99 -10.39
N ILE A 2 6.26 1.71 -9.25
CA ILE A 2 5.41 2.62 -8.49
C ILE A 2 6.18 3.05 -7.24
N CYS A 3 6.27 4.35 -7.01
CA CYS A 3 6.90 4.92 -5.81
C CYS A 3 5.83 5.56 -4.94
N LEU A 4 5.75 5.14 -3.68
CA LEU A 4 4.81 5.60 -2.68
C LEU A 4 5.60 6.24 -1.53
N ASP A 5 5.22 7.45 -1.13
CA ASP A 5 5.84 8.15 -0.01
C ASP A 5 5.02 7.97 1.27
N GLY A 6 5.64 7.38 2.30
CA GLY A 6 5.12 7.19 3.65
C GLY A 6 4.49 8.44 4.27
N PHE A 7 4.95 9.64 3.89
CA PHE A 7 4.39 10.91 4.36
C PHE A 7 2.98 11.22 3.84
N GLU A 8 2.55 10.61 2.72
CA GLU A 8 1.21 10.82 2.17
C GLU A 8 0.13 9.97 2.83
N PHE A 9 0.52 8.93 3.58
CA PHE A 9 -0.40 8.09 4.35
C PHE A 9 -0.76 8.75 5.69
N LYS A 10 -1.53 9.84 5.62
CA LYS A 10 -1.88 10.70 6.78
C LYS A 10 -3.09 10.21 7.58
N SER A 11 -4.04 9.57 6.89
CA SER A 11 -5.24 8.96 7.45
C SER A 11 -5.67 7.79 6.57
N ARG A 12 -6.62 6.96 7.03
CA ARG A 12 -7.13 5.83 6.24
C ARG A 12 -7.68 6.28 4.88
N ASP A 13 -8.50 7.32 4.87
CA ASP A 13 -9.17 7.78 3.65
C ASP A 13 -8.16 8.44 2.69
N GLU A 14 -7.19 9.21 3.21
CA GLU A 14 -6.10 9.77 2.40
C GLU A 14 -5.17 8.69 1.87
N ALA A 15 -4.88 7.64 2.65
CA ALA A 15 -4.08 6.51 2.20
C ALA A 15 -4.71 5.81 0.99
N PHE A 16 -6.00 5.48 1.05
CA PHE A 16 -6.68 4.87 -0.09
C PHE A 16 -6.83 5.82 -1.28
N SER A 17 -7.14 7.09 -1.04
CA SER A 17 -7.18 8.10 -2.10
C SER A 17 -5.82 8.20 -2.82
N TYR A 18 -4.72 8.23 -2.06
CA TYR A 18 -3.37 8.28 -2.59
C TYR A 18 -3.02 7.02 -3.41
N LEU A 19 -3.39 5.82 -2.92
CA LEU A 19 -3.15 4.59 -3.65
C LEU A 19 -3.92 4.54 -4.98
N ASN A 20 -5.20 4.89 -4.99
CA ASN A 20 -6.01 4.94 -6.22
C ASN A 20 -5.52 6.00 -7.22
N GLU A 21 -4.77 7.01 -6.77
CA GLU A 21 -4.12 7.98 -7.65
C GLU A 21 -2.79 7.45 -8.24
N LYS A 22 -2.05 6.67 -7.45
CA LYS A 22 -0.69 6.21 -7.81
C LYS A 22 -0.64 4.85 -8.50
N ILE A 23 -1.67 4.04 -8.33
CA ILE A 23 -1.75 2.70 -8.88
C ILE A 23 -3.03 2.63 -9.71
N ASP A 24 -2.89 2.18 -10.96
CA ASP A 24 -4.03 1.95 -11.85
C ASP A 24 -4.72 0.63 -11.45
N PHE A 25 -5.53 0.71 -10.39
CA PHE A 25 -6.32 -0.43 -9.92
C PHE A 25 -7.54 -0.66 -10.82
N GLU A 26 -7.96 -1.92 -10.96
CA GLU A 26 -9.16 -2.29 -11.72
C GLU A 26 -10.43 -1.60 -11.18
N TYR A 27 -10.47 -1.32 -9.88
CA TYR A 27 -11.54 -0.59 -9.21
C TYR A 27 -11.01 0.25 -8.05
N GLU A 28 -11.83 1.20 -7.59
CA GLU A 28 -11.49 2.06 -6.46
C GLU A 28 -11.43 1.26 -5.16
N VAL A 29 -10.24 1.22 -4.56
CA VAL A 29 -9.98 0.53 -3.30
C VAL A 29 -10.35 1.44 -2.12
N ASP A 30 -11.19 0.95 -1.20
CA ASP A 30 -11.59 1.68 0.01
C ASP A 30 -11.38 0.90 1.32
N ASN A 31 -10.83 -0.31 1.23
CA ASN A 31 -10.61 -1.22 2.36
C ASN A 31 -9.43 -2.18 2.10
N LEU A 32 -9.04 -2.96 3.13
CA LEU A 32 -7.87 -3.85 3.04
C LEU A 32 -8.09 -5.07 2.15
N ASP A 33 -9.31 -5.60 2.09
CA ASP A 33 -9.62 -6.76 1.26
C ASP A 33 -9.56 -6.38 -0.23
N GLY A 34 -10.17 -5.24 -0.58
CA GLY A 34 -10.08 -4.68 -1.93
C GLY A 34 -8.64 -4.30 -2.30
N LEU A 35 -7.86 -3.77 -1.36
CA LEU A 35 -6.44 -3.49 -1.60
C LEU A 35 -5.69 -4.76 -1.94
N PHE A 36 -5.89 -5.81 -1.15
CA PHE A 36 -5.24 -7.10 -1.36
C PHE A 36 -5.60 -7.72 -2.71
N ASP A 37 -6.88 -7.70 -3.07
CA ASP A 37 -7.37 -8.17 -4.35
C ASP A 37 -6.77 -7.38 -5.52
N CYS A 38 -6.71 -6.06 -5.44
CA CYS A 38 -6.12 -5.23 -6.48
C CYS A 38 -4.60 -5.41 -6.59
N LEU A 39 -3.88 -5.56 -5.47
CA LEU A 39 -2.44 -5.85 -5.47
C LEU A 39 -2.12 -7.18 -6.15
N SER A 40 -3.05 -8.15 -6.16
CA SER A 40 -2.88 -9.42 -6.86
C SER A 40 -2.76 -9.29 -8.39
N MET A 41 -3.14 -8.14 -8.93
CA MET A 41 -3.14 -7.85 -10.37
C MET A 41 -2.05 -6.84 -10.77
N VAL A 42 -1.25 -6.36 -9.81
CA VAL A 42 -0.16 -5.42 -10.09
C VAL A 42 1.06 -6.20 -10.54
N ASP A 43 1.55 -5.94 -11.74
CA ASP A 43 2.80 -6.53 -12.26
C ASP A 43 4.03 -5.64 -12.01
N GLU A 44 3.82 -4.40 -11.59
CA GLU A 44 4.89 -3.43 -11.41
C GLU A 44 5.48 -3.49 -10.00
N LYS A 45 6.82 -3.45 -9.91
CA LYS A 45 7.52 -3.26 -8.65
C LYS A 45 6.99 -2.02 -7.90
N ILE A 46 6.69 -2.20 -6.62
CA ILE A 46 6.31 -1.13 -5.69
C ILE A 46 7.48 -0.80 -4.76
N VAL A 47 7.72 0.49 -4.53
CA VAL A 47 8.67 1.00 -3.54
C VAL A 47 7.92 1.89 -2.57
N ILE A 48 7.94 1.54 -1.29
CA ILE A 48 7.34 2.33 -0.21
C ILE A 48 8.47 3.00 0.56
N GLU A 49 8.67 4.28 0.30
CA GLU A 49 9.66 5.13 0.98
C GLU A 49 9.11 5.66 2.31
N ASN A 50 10.00 5.96 3.27
CA ASN A 50 9.62 6.46 4.60
C ASN A 50 8.56 5.59 5.31
N TYR A 51 8.53 4.28 5.04
CA TYR A 51 7.45 3.40 5.50
C TYR A 51 7.21 3.40 7.03
N PRO A 52 8.19 3.66 7.93
CA PRO A 52 7.92 3.68 9.37
C PRO A 52 6.92 4.77 9.78
N ILE A 53 6.77 5.83 8.97
CA ILE A 53 5.84 6.93 9.21
C ILE A 53 4.39 6.45 9.08
N ILE A 54 4.13 5.43 8.27
CA ILE A 54 2.80 4.86 8.08
C ILE A 54 2.26 4.26 9.39
N TYR A 55 3.11 3.56 10.17
CA TYR A 55 2.72 3.08 11.51
C TYR A 55 2.34 4.24 12.43
N LYS A 56 3.10 5.35 12.37
CA LYS A 56 2.85 6.52 13.22
C LYS A 56 1.55 7.23 12.84
N ASN A 57 1.30 7.42 11.56
CA ASN A 57 0.15 8.20 11.09
C ASN A 57 -1.16 7.41 11.19
N LEU A 58 -1.12 6.10 10.89
CA LEU A 58 -2.30 5.25 10.87
C LEU A 58 -2.54 4.49 12.19
N ASN A 59 -1.68 4.66 13.20
CA ASN A 59 -1.73 3.96 14.49
C ASN A 59 -1.86 2.43 14.28
N ASP A 60 -2.74 1.76 15.04
CA ASP A 60 -3.03 0.32 14.93
C ASP A 60 -3.45 -0.12 13.52
N TYR A 61 -3.97 0.81 12.70
CA TYR A 61 -4.32 0.51 11.30
C TYR A 61 -3.09 0.41 10.40
N GLY A 62 -2.01 1.12 10.72
CA GLY A 62 -0.77 1.13 9.94
C GLY A 62 -0.10 -0.25 9.88
N GLU A 63 -0.15 -1.01 10.97
CA GLU A 63 0.32 -2.39 11.00
C GLU A 63 -0.46 -3.27 10.02
N LYS A 64 -1.80 -3.26 10.11
CA LYS A 64 -2.67 -4.04 9.21
C LYS A 64 -2.51 -3.63 7.74
N PHE A 65 -2.29 -2.34 7.51
CA PHE A 65 -2.08 -1.78 6.18
C PHE A 65 -0.79 -2.29 5.55
N LEU A 66 0.34 -2.18 6.26
CA LEU A 66 1.63 -2.68 5.78
C LEU A 66 1.67 -4.21 5.67
N ASP A 67 1.04 -4.92 6.61
CA ASP A 67 0.85 -6.37 6.54
C ASP A 67 0.12 -6.79 5.25
N CYS A 68 -0.80 -5.97 4.75
CA CYS A 68 -1.50 -6.25 3.49
C CYS A 68 -0.51 -6.27 2.31
N PHE A 69 0.35 -5.25 2.20
CA PHE A 69 1.42 -5.22 1.18
C PHE A 69 2.38 -6.40 1.34
N MET A 70 2.82 -6.70 2.57
CA MET A 70 3.72 -7.84 2.81
C MET A 70 3.10 -9.18 2.41
N LYS A 71 1.81 -9.39 2.74
CA LYS A 71 1.07 -10.60 2.33
C LYS A 71 0.92 -10.69 0.82
N ALA A 72 0.60 -9.59 0.15
CA ALA A 72 0.48 -9.54 -1.30
C ALA A 72 1.82 -9.90 -1.96
N SER A 73 2.92 -9.35 -1.47
CA SER A 73 4.27 -9.69 -1.95
C SER A 73 4.57 -11.19 -1.85
N LEU A 74 4.23 -11.81 -0.73
CA LEU A 74 4.46 -13.24 -0.51
C LEU A 74 3.55 -14.15 -1.36
N LEU A 75 2.31 -13.74 -1.64
CA LEU A 75 1.30 -14.59 -2.28
C LEU A 75 1.24 -14.43 -3.80
N PHE A 76 1.58 -13.25 -4.31
CA PHE A 76 1.42 -12.91 -5.73
C PHE A 76 2.75 -12.71 -6.45
N ASP A 77 3.89 -13.00 -5.80
CA ASP A 77 5.24 -12.72 -6.33
C ASP A 77 5.44 -11.23 -6.69
N LEU A 78 4.65 -10.35 -6.05
CA LEU A 78 4.72 -8.91 -6.23
C LEU A 78 5.98 -8.37 -5.54
N GLU A 79 6.87 -7.75 -6.31
CA GLU A 79 8.09 -7.16 -5.77
C GLU A 79 7.78 -5.85 -5.03
N ILE A 80 7.99 -5.83 -3.71
CA ILE A 80 7.77 -4.66 -2.86
C ILE A 80 9.00 -4.38 -2.00
N ASP A 81 9.58 -3.19 -2.16
CA ASP A 81 10.66 -2.70 -1.31
C ASP A 81 10.12 -1.72 -0.26
N PHE A 82 10.53 -1.92 0.99
CA PHE A 82 10.24 -1.00 2.11
C PHE A 82 11.53 -0.27 2.49
N ILE A 83 11.56 1.04 2.29
CA ILE A 83 12.73 1.90 2.55
C ILE A 83 12.41 2.84 3.71
N SER A 84 13.31 2.90 4.70
CA SER A 84 13.20 3.77 5.88
C SER A 84 13.81 5.14 5.68
#